data_AF-A0AAW4WWS2-F1
#
_entry.id   AF-A0AAW4WWS2-F1
#
_cell.length_a   1.000
_cell.length_b   1.000
_cell.length_c   1.000
_cell.angle_alpha   90.00
_cell.angle_beta   90.00
_cell.angle_gamma   90.00
#
_symmetry.space_group_name_H-M   'P 1'
#
loop_
_entity.id
_entity.type
_entity.pdbx_description
1 polymer ?
#
loop_
_entity_poly.entity_id
_entity_poly.type
_entity_poly.pdbx_seq_one_letter_code
_entity_poly.pdbx_strand_id
1 'polypeptide(L)'
;ENPETVVKPGETVFVKVIDVDLDRRRISLSLKQANDSVDPASEDFDPAIYGMPAEYDEQGNYKYPEGFDPNTNEWIAGYEKQREEWEAQYAAAHDLWEEHKEFVAKELANAAESAAADG
;
A
#
# COMPACT_ATOMS: atom_id res chain seq x y z
N GLU A 1 -0.58 -8.52 -28.78
CA GLU A 1 -0.61 -8.00 -27.41
C GLU A 1 -0.26 -6.52 -27.49
N ASN A 2 -1.28 -5.65 -27.48
CA ASN A 2 -1.08 -4.20 -27.60
C ASN A 2 -0.93 -3.60 -26.19
N PRO A 3 0.22 -2.97 -25.85
CA PRO A 3 0.45 -2.31 -24.57
C PRO A 3 -0.33 -0.99 -24.41
N GLU A 4 -1.09 -0.59 -25.43
CA GLU A 4 -2.00 0.54 -25.44
C GLU A 4 -3.38 0.00 -25.02
N THR A 5 -3.74 -0.12 -23.74
CA THR A 5 -4.33 0.98 -22.97
C THR A 5 -4.55 0.48 -21.53
N VAL A 6 -3.47 0.27 -20.77
CA VAL A 6 -3.60 -0.19 -19.37
C VAL A 6 -4.07 0.93 -18.42
N VAL A 7 -3.89 2.19 -18.85
CA VAL A 7 -4.27 3.38 -18.07
C VAL A 7 -4.76 4.48 -19.01
N LYS A 8 -5.68 5.32 -18.53
CA LYS A 8 -6.19 6.49 -19.27
C LYS A 8 -5.62 7.80 -18.72
N PRO A 9 -5.36 8.82 -19.55
CA PRO A 9 -4.95 10.12 -19.05
C PRO A 9 -6.03 10.70 -18.13
N GLY A 10 -5.63 11.12 -16.93
CA GLY A 10 -6.53 11.62 -15.88
C GLY A 10 -7.02 10.54 -14.91
N GLU A 11 -6.63 9.28 -15.11
CA GLU A 11 -6.95 8.18 -14.20
C GLU A 11 -6.00 8.16 -12.99
N THR A 12 -6.56 7.92 -11.81
CA THR A 12 -5.81 7.68 -10.59
C THR A 12 -5.49 6.19 -10.50
N VAL A 13 -4.20 5.86 -10.34
CA VAL A 13 -3.71 4.48 -10.31
C VAL A 13 -2.75 4.28 -9.15
N PHE A 14 -2.72 3.07 -8.61
CA PHE A 14 -1.76 2.65 -7.59
C PHE A 14 -0.50 2.09 -8.26
N VAL A 15 0.67 2.59 -7.86
CA VAL A 15 1.96 2.18 -8.45
C VAL A 15 2.99 1.95 -7.36
N LYS A 16 3.88 0.97 -7.59
CA LYS A 16 5.01 0.69 -6.72
C LYS A 16 6.23 1.43 -7.23
N VAL A 17 6.92 2.15 -6.35
CA VAL A 17 8.24 2.72 -6.66
C VAL A 17 9.25 1.57 -6.68
N ILE A 18 9.94 1.40 -7.81
CA ILE A 18 10.90 0.29 -7.99
C ILE A 18 12.35 0.75 -7.96
N ASP A 19 12.64 1.99 -8.35
CA ASP A 19 13.99 2.54 -8.39
C ASP A 19 13.96 4.07 -8.32
N VAL A 20 14.95 4.64 -7.62
CA VAL A 20 15.11 6.09 -7.47
C VAL A 20 16.54 6.47 -7.82
N ASP A 21 16.70 7.15 -8.95
CA ASP A 21 17.98 7.62 -9.46
C ASP A 21 18.09 9.14 -9.23
N LEU A 22 18.75 9.52 -8.14
CA LEU A 22 18.90 10.92 -7.73
C LEU A 22 19.83 11.72 -8.64
N ASP A 23 20.84 11.08 -9.23
CA ASP A 23 21.81 11.71 -10.13
C ASP A 23 21.11 12.18 -11.41
N ARG A 24 20.23 11.33 -11.95
CA ARG A 24 19.46 11.62 -13.16
C ARG A 24 18.06 12.18 -12.88
N ARG A 25 17.70 12.38 -11.61
CA ARG A 25 16.37 12.83 -11.15
C ARG A 25 15.22 12.00 -11.75
N ARG A 26 15.38 10.68 -11.78
CA ARG A 26 14.41 9.74 -12.35
C ARG A 26 13.83 8.84 -11.27
N ILE A 27 12.52 8.63 -11.32
CA ILE A 27 11.79 7.67 -10.47
C ILE A 27 11.18 6.63 -11.40
N SER A 28 11.45 5.36 -11.13
CA SER A 28 10.87 4.24 -11.88
C SER A 28 9.67 3.70 -11.11
N LEU A 29 8.55 3.49 -11.80
CA LEU A 29 7.26 3.10 -11.24
C LEU A 29 6.77 1.83 -11.94
N SER A 30 6.08 0.96 -11.19
CA SER A 30 5.50 -0.28 -11.71
C SER A 30 4.06 -0.45 -11.24
N LEU A 31 3.12 -0.42 -12.19
CA LEU A 31 1.70 -0.74 -11.98
C LEU A 31 1.51 -2.24 -11.75
N LYS A 32 2.12 -3.07 -12.60
CA LYS A 32 2.02 -4.54 -12.50
C LYS A 32 2.48 -5.04 -11.13
N GLN A 33 3.59 -4.50 -10.63
CA GLN A 33 4.14 -4.93 -9.34
C GLN A 33 3.38 -4.37 -8.13
N ALA A 34 2.58 -3.31 -8.31
CA ALA A 34 1.62 -2.87 -7.30
C ALA A 34 0.44 -3.85 -7.24
N ASN A 35 -0.17 -4.14 -8.39
CA ASN A 35 -1.32 -5.04 -8.47
C ASN A 35 -0.99 -6.46 -7.99
N ASP A 36 0.18 -6.99 -8.34
CA ASP A 36 0.63 -8.34 -7.94
C ASP A 36 0.95 -8.44 -6.44
N SER A 37 1.22 -7.31 -5.78
CA SER A 37 1.52 -7.26 -4.35
C SER A 37 0.28 -7.26 -3.45
N VAL A 38 -0.92 -7.18 -4.04
CA VAL A 38 -2.18 -7.09 -3.31
C VAL A 38 -3.15 -8.12 -3.85
N ASP A 39 -3.56 -9.05 -3.00
CA ASP A 39 -4.68 -9.92 -3.31
C ASP A 39 -5.99 -9.28 -2.81
N PRO A 40 -6.97 -9.01 -3.69
CA PRO A 40 -8.21 -8.33 -3.30
C PRO A 40 -9.10 -9.16 -2.35
N ALA A 41 -8.87 -10.47 -2.26
CA ALA A 41 -9.57 -11.36 -1.32
C ALA A 41 -8.81 -11.53 0.02
N SER A 42 -7.57 -11.06 0.11
CA SER A 42 -6.74 -11.17 1.31
C SER A 42 -7.07 -10.08 2.33
N GLU A 43 -6.91 -10.42 3.61
CA GLU A 43 -6.97 -9.50 4.76
C GLU A 43 -5.55 -9.11 5.24
N ASP A 44 -4.52 -9.55 4.52
CA ASP A 44 -3.12 -9.25 4.83
C ASP A 44 -2.78 -7.80 4.44
N PHE A 45 -2.92 -6.90 5.41
CA PHE A 45 -2.61 -5.49 5.28
C PHE A 45 -1.19 -5.21 5.80
N ASP A 46 -0.32 -4.77 4.90
CA ASP A 46 1.02 -4.27 5.24
C ASP A 46 1.02 -2.73 5.22
N PRO A 47 0.99 -2.05 6.39
CA PRO A 47 0.96 -0.59 6.45
C PRO A 47 2.26 0.07 5.95
N ALA A 48 3.38 -0.65 5.89
CA ALA A 48 4.67 -0.11 5.45
C ALA A 48 4.68 0.25 3.97
N ILE A 49 3.93 -0.48 3.15
CA ILE A 49 3.82 -0.18 1.72
C ILE A 49 2.83 0.96 1.42
N TYR A 50 2.04 1.41 2.40
CA TYR A 50 1.05 2.49 2.29
C TYR A 50 1.40 3.76 3.09
N GLY A 51 2.69 3.95 3.39
CA GLY A 51 3.19 5.21 3.94
C GLY A 51 3.35 5.25 5.46
N MET A 52 3.16 4.13 6.16
CA MET A 52 3.56 4.01 7.56
C MET A 52 4.79 3.10 7.68
N PRO A 53 6.02 3.63 7.52
CA PRO A 53 7.23 2.81 7.53
C PRO A 53 7.32 2.00 8.83
N ALA A 54 7.31 0.68 8.69
CA ALA A 54 7.61 -0.21 9.79
C ALA A 54 9.11 -0.06 10.13
N GLU A 55 9.39 0.52 11.29
CA GLU A 55 10.73 0.40 11.87
C GLU A 55 10.85 -0.98 12.51
N TYR A 56 11.98 -1.65 12.29
CA TYR A 56 12.30 -2.92 12.95
C TYR A 56 13.54 -2.74 13.81
N ASP A 57 13.57 -3.33 15.00
CA ASP A 57 14.75 -3.32 15.86
C ASP A 57 15.86 -4.27 15.35
N GLU A 58 17.03 -4.30 16.02
CA GLU A 58 18.19 -5.12 15.63
C GLU A 58 17.91 -6.64 15.64
N GLN A 59 16.84 -7.09 16.30
CA GLN A 59 16.38 -8.47 16.30
C GLN A 59 15.28 -8.73 15.25
N GLY A 60 14.87 -7.71 14.49
CA GLY A 60 13.88 -7.81 13.42
C GLY A 60 12.44 -7.76 13.90
N ASN A 61 12.16 -7.37 15.15
CA ASN A 61 10.78 -7.17 15.60
C ASN A 61 10.28 -5.77 15.24
N TYR A 62 8.97 -5.64 15.06
CA TYR A 62 8.33 -4.35 14.81
C TYR A 62 8.53 -3.40 15.99
N LYS A 63 9.09 -2.23 15.72
CA LYS A 63 9.28 -1.16 16.69
C LYS A 63 7.98 -0.37 16.80
N TYR A 64 7.28 -0.61 17.89
CA TYR A 64 6.06 0.11 18.22
C TYR A 64 6.32 1.61 18.42
N PRO A 65 5.33 2.47 18.12
CA PRO A 65 5.45 3.91 18.32
C PRO A 65 5.72 4.25 19.79
N GLU A 66 6.40 5.38 20.01
CA GLU A 66 6.71 5.87 21.34
C GLU A 66 5.40 6.11 22.13
N GLY A 67 5.28 5.49 23.30
CA GLY A 67 4.07 5.54 24.12
C GLY A 67 3.14 4.35 23.97
N PHE A 68 3.43 3.38 23.09
CA PHE A 68 2.74 2.08 23.05
C PHE A 68 3.55 1.02 23.80
N ASP A 69 2.92 0.33 24.75
CA ASP A 69 3.54 -0.77 25.49
C ASP A 69 3.11 -2.12 24.87
N PRO A 70 4.02 -2.87 24.22
CA PRO A 70 3.68 -4.12 23.55
C PRO A 70 3.44 -5.30 24.50
N ASN A 71 3.82 -5.20 25.77
CA ASN A 71 3.57 -6.27 26.75
C ASN A 71 2.13 -6.23 27.25
N THR A 72 1.58 -5.03 27.37
CA THR A 72 0.20 -4.76 27.82
C THR A 72 -0.75 -4.52 26.66
N ASN A 73 -0.21 -4.21 25.47
CA ASN A 73 -0.95 -3.84 24.27
C ASN A 73 -1.77 -2.54 24.48
N GLU A 74 -1.27 -1.64 25.33
CA GLU A 74 -1.93 -0.40 25.76
C GLU A 74 -1.07 0.84 25.47
N TRP A 75 -1.74 1.97 25.24
CA TRP A 75 -1.09 3.27 25.17
C TRP A 75 -0.87 3.85 26.57
N ILE A 76 0.32 4.39 26.80
CA ILE A 76 0.70 5.03 28.05
C ILE A 76 0.05 6.42 28.13
N ALA A 77 -0.51 6.76 29.30
CA ALA A 77 -1.10 8.08 29.52
C ALA A 77 -0.08 9.22 29.29
N GLY A 78 -0.50 10.29 28.62
CA GLY A 78 0.37 11.42 28.23
C GLY A 78 0.94 11.34 26.81
N TYR A 79 0.74 10.22 26.10
CA TYR A 79 1.13 10.02 24.70
C TYR A 79 -0.04 10.13 23.72
N GLU A 80 -1.13 10.80 24.12
CA GLU A 80 -2.35 10.93 23.31
C GLU A 80 -2.09 11.52 21.92
N LYS A 81 -1.15 12.48 21.81
CA LYS A 81 -0.79 13.08 20.52
C LYS A 81 -0.09 12.08 19.60
N GLN A 82 0.84 11.29 20.14
CA GLN A 82 1.54 10.26 19.37
C GLN A 82 0.57 9.17 18.93
N ARG A 83 -0.34 8.79 19.83
CA ARG A 83 -1.44 7.88 19.53
C ARG A 83 -2.31 8.39 18.38
N GLU A 84 -2.80 9.62 18.48
CA GLU A 84 -3.68 10.21 17.47
C GLU A 84 -3.00 10.27 16.10
N GLU A 85 -1.72 10.69 16.05
CA GLU A 85 -0.96 10.76 14.81
C GLU A 85 -0.70 9.37 14.21
N TRP A 86 -0.39 8.37 15.03
CA TRP A 86 -0.21 7.00 14.59
C TRP A 86 -1.53 6.37 14.11
N GLU A 87 -2.63 6.54 14.85
CA GLU A 87 -3.96 6.07 14.47
C GLU A 87 -4.43 6.73 13.17
N ALA A 88 -4.15 8.03 12.98
CA ALA A 88 -4.47 8.74 11.75
C ALA A 88 -3.66 8.23 10.55
N GLN A 89 -2.36 7.98 10.72
CA GLN A 89 -1.53 7.38 9.67
C GLN A 89 -1.96 5.94 9.35
N TYR A 90 -2.33 5.16 10.37
CA TYR A 90 -2.86 3.80 10.20
C TYR A 90 -4.16 3.82 9.40
N ALA A 91 -5.11 4.69 9.78
CA ALA A 91 -6.38 4.85 9.07
C ALA A 91 -6.13 5.24 7.61
N ALA A 92 -5.30 6.26 7.36
CA ALA A 92 -4.98 6.69 6.00
C ALA A 92 -4.31 5.58 5.16
N ALA A 93 -3.40 4.81 5.75
CA ALA A 93 -2.75 3.68 5.09
C ALA A 93 -3.75 2.55 4.78
N HIS A 94 -4.69 2.30 5.70
CA HIS A 94 -5.75 1.30 5.53
C HIS A 94 -6.73 1.71 4.43
N ASP A 95 -7.19 2.96 4.41
CA ASP A 95 -8.03 3.51 3.34
C ASP A 95 -7.36 3.31 1.97
N LEU A 96 -6.07 3.66 1.83
CA LEU A 96 -5.33 3.46 0.58
C LEU A 96 -5.21 1.99 0.18
N TRP A 97 -5.06 1.08 1.14
CA TRP A 97 -5.01 -0.35 0.88
C TRP A 97 -6.37 -0.89 0.40
N GLU A 98 -7.47 -0.45 1.01
CA GLU A 98 -8.81 -0.81 0.58
C GLU A 98 -9.09 -0.30 -0.84
N GLU A 99 -8.75 0.96 -1.13
CA GLU A 99 -8.87 1.53 -2.47
C GLU A 99 -8.02 0.76 -3.50
N HIS A 100 -6.80 0.35 -3.13
CA HIS A 100 -5.93 -0.43 -3.99
C HIS A 100 -6.48 -1.85 -4.23
N LYS A 101 -7.08 -2.49 -3.22
CA LYS A 101 -7.79 -3.77 -3.39
C LYS A 101 -8.96 -3.64 -4.36
N GLU A 102 -9.77 -2.60 -4.22
CA GLU A 102 -10.88 -2.34 -5.15
C GLU A 102 -10.36 -2.10 -6.57
N PHE A 103 -9.26 -1.37 -6.73
CA PHE A 103 -8.60 -1.16 -8.01
C PHE A 103 -8.16 -2.49 -8.64
N VAL A 104 -7.46 -3.35 -7.89
CA VAL A 104 -7.01 -4.66 -8.39
C VAL A 104 -8.19 -5.57 -8.73
N ALA A 105 -9.23 -5.60 -7.90
CA ALA A 105 -10.44 -6.38 -8.17
C ALA A 105 -11.12 -5.93 -9.48
N LYS A 106 -11.19 -4.62 -9.71
CA LYS A 106 -11.74 -4.05 -10.94
C LYS A 106 -10.88 -4.39 -12.16
N GLU A 107 -9.56 -4.31 -12.05
CA GLU A 107 -8.64 -4.67 -13.12
C GLU A 107 -8.75 -6.15 -13.50
N LEU A 108 -8.87 -7.04 -12.51
CA LEU A 108 -9.11 -8.47 -12.74
C LEU A 108 -10.44 -8.74 -13.43
N ALA A 109 -11.52 -8.04 -13.02
CA ALA A 109 -12.83 -8.16 -13.66
C ALA A 109 -12.80 -7.67 -15.12
N ASN A 110 -12.16 -6.53 -15.39
CA ASN A 110 -11.99 -5.98 -16.74
C ASN A 110 -11.20 -6.95 -17.64
N ALA A 111 -10.13 -7.56 -17.10
CA ALA A 111 -9.34 -8.55 -17.81
C ALA A 111 -10.14 -9.82 -18.14
N ALA A 112 -10.96 -10.30 -17.20
CA ALA A 112 -11.83 -11.45 -17.41
C ALA A 112 -12.92 -11.17 -18.46
N GLU A 113 -13.53 -9.99 -18.45
CA GLU A 113 -14.53 -9.57 -19.45
C GLU A 113 -13.91 -9.46 -20.85
N SER A 114 -12.73 -8.85 -20.96
CA SER A 114 -12.01 -8.72 -22.23
C SER A 114 -11.62 -10.08 -22.82
N ALA A 115 -11.19 -11.03 -21.97
CA ALA A 115 -10.86 -12.39 -22.39
C ALA A 115 -12.10 -13.17 -22.88
N ALA A 116 -13.28 -12.91 -22.31
CA ALA A 116 -14.54 -13.53 -22.74
C ALA A 116 -15.09 -12.94 -24.06
N ALA A 117 -14.71 -11.71 -24.42
CA ALA A 117 -15.16 -11.06 -25.65
C ALA A 117 -14.33 -11.41 -26.89
N ASP A 118 -13.09 -11.90 -26.71
CA ASP A 118 -12.17 -12.27 -27.80
C ASP A 118 -12.24 -13.77 -28.19
N GLY A 119 -13.06 -14.57 -27.49
CA GLY A 119 -13.28 -16.01 -27.72
C GLY A 119 -14.62 -16.33 -28.36
#